data_AF-A0A942E9I2-F1
#
_entry.id   AF-A0A942E9I2-F1
#
_cell.length_a   1.000
_cell.length_b   1.000
_cell.length_c   1.000
_cell.angle_alpha   90.00
_cell.angle_beta   90.00
_cell.angle_gamma   90.00
#
_symmetry.space_group_name_H-M   'P 1'
#
loop_
_entity.id
_entity.type
_entity.pdbx_description
1 polymer ?
#
loop_
_entity_poly.entity_id
_entity_poly.type
_entity_poly.pdbx_seq_one_letter_code
_entity_poly.pdbx_strand_id
1 'polypeptide(L)'
;MANSYNEYVTEMLTLMKSWRQLPKYQLERRIDVLLAPFIGEIIAGVLGGEAVFVIPEFPLKKENNNESNNSDYLVLLKSSDNAHQWILVVLKTDHSSIKAAQLKYYQTAQKEGFATLYEKTQQIATSKNANRKHRTLQSQLEHYPKDGSVRVVYLAPEKAREKIDNNFLLITFREACSRPSKKHHEVWQALGPELAQMLEG
;
A
#
# COMPACT_ATOMS: atom_id res chain seq x y z
N MET A 1 -14.19 30.16 2.92
CA MET A 1 -13.77 29.01 3.76
C MET A 1 -13.02 27.94 2.97
N ALA A 2 -13.44 27.58 1.74
CA ALA A 2 -12.67 26.63 0.90
C ALA A 2 -11.22 27.08 0.61
N ASN A 3 -10.97 28.39 0.48
CA ASN A 3 -9.64 28.92 0.17
C ASN A 3 -8.60 28.64 1.25
N SER A 4 -8.93 28.87 2.53
CA SER A 4 -7.98 28.71 3.64
C SER A 4 -7.62 27.25 3.92
N TYR A 5 -8.54 26.32 3.67
CA TYR A 5 -8.27 24.88 3.81
C TYR A 5 -7.30 24.39 2.74
N ASN A 6 -7.55 24.77 1.48
CA ASN A 6 -6.66 24.40 0.37
C ASN A 6 -5.27 25.01 0.55
N GLU A 7 -5.20 26.28 0.97
CA GLU A 7 -3.94 26.95 1.32
C GLU A 7 -3.15 26.17 2.38
N TYR A 8 -3.81 25.72 3.46
CA TYR A 8 -3.17 24.92 4.51
C TYR A 8 -2.66 23.57 4.00
N VAL A 9 -3.44 22.86 3.18
CA VAL A 9 -3.02 21.58 2.58
C VAL A 9 -1.80 21.77 1.69
N THR A 10 -1.83 22.79 0.81
CA THR A 10 -0.70 23.13 -0.06
C THR A 10 0.54 23.51 0.75
N GLU A 11 0.40 24.28 1.82
CA GLU A 11 1.51 24.65 2.72
C GLU A 11 2.13 23.40 3.36
N MET A 12 1.30 22.52 3.93
CA MET A 12 1.73 21.27 4.55
C MET A 12 2.52 20.39 3.55
N LEU A 13 2.00 20.20 2.34
CA LEU A 13 2.65 19.39 1.30
C LEU A 13 3.93 20.03 0.78
N THR A 14 3.97 21.36 0.69
CA THR A 14 5.20 22.11 0.34
C THR A 14 6.29 21.88 1.37
N LEU A 15 5.95 21.93 2.67
CA LEU A 15 6.89 21.60 3.75
C LEU A 15 7.39 20.16 3.61
N MET A 16 6.48 19.19 3.41
CA MET A 16 6.85 17.78 3.23
C MET A 16 7.79 17.56 2.04
N LYS A 17 7.53 18.24 0.91
CA LYS A 17 8.39 18.22 -0.28
C LYS A 17 9.78 18.77 0.01
N SER A 18 9.89 19.87 0.76
CA SER A 18 11.18 20.45 1.16
C SER A 18 11.95 19.50 2.08
N TRP A 19 11.25 18.89 3.04
CA TRP A 19 11.86 18.00 4.04
C TRP A 19 12.28 16.66 3.46
N ARG A 20 11.71 16.22 2.33
CA ARG A 20 12.13 15.00 1.60
C ARG A 20 13.64 14.96 1.32
N GLN A 21 14.27 16.11 1.17
CA GLN A 21 15.71 16.23 0.90
C GLN A 21 16.59 16.02 2.14
N LEU A 22 16.00 15.97 3.34
CA LEU A 22 16.74 15.82 4.59
C LEU A 22 17.09 14.33 4.82
N PRO A 23 18.33 13.97 5.20
CA PRO A 23 18.83 12.59 5.21
C PRO A 23 18.02 11.57 6.02
N LYS A 24 17.28 12.01 7.04
CA LYS A 24 16.52 11.13 7.94
C LYS A 24 15.00 11.32 7.83
N TYR A 25 14.54 12.16 6.91
CA TYR A 25 13.13 12.43 6.77
C TYR A 25 12.41 11.25 6.10
N GLN A 26 11.33 10.80 6.73
CA GLN A 26 10.60 9.59 6.32
C GLN A 26 9.30 10.00 5.62
N LEU A 27 9.41 10.42 4.36
CA LEU A 27 8.25 10.87 3.59
C LEU A 27 7.21 9.77 3.44
N GLU A 28 7.63 8.53 3.12
CA GLU A 28 6.75 7.36 2.95
C GLU A 28 5.79 7.18 4.13
N ARG A 29 6.30 7.20 5.37
CA ARG A 29 5.47 7.05 6.58
C ARG A 29 4.49 8.19 6.84
N ARG A 30 4.76 9.37 6.28
CA ARG A 30 3.91 10.56 6.46
C ARG A 30 2.82 10.64 5.39
N ILE A 31 3.11 10.20 4.17
CA ILE A 31 2.10 10.12 3.12
C ILE A 31 1.21 8.88 3.28
N ASP A 32 1.67 7.85 4.00
CA ASP A 32 0.89 6.65 4.32
C ASP A 32 -0.50 7.00 4.87
N VAL A 33 -0.55 7.81 5.94
CA VAL A 33 -1.81 8.23 6.55
C VAL A 33 -2.69 9.09 5.64
N LEU A 34 -2.08 9.82 4.70
CA LEU A 34 -2.82 10.65 3.72
C LEU A 34 -3.44 9.78 2.62
N LEU A 35 -2.76 8.71 2.22
CA LEU A 35 -3.19 7.82 1.14
C LEU A 35 -4.12 6.71 1.64
N ALA A 36 -3.95 6.21 2.86
CA ALA A 36 -4.67 5.06 3.40
C ALA A 36 -6.21 5.11 3.18
N PRO A 37 -6.91 6.26 3.38
CA PRO A 37 -8.35 6.34 3.12
C PRO A 37 -8.77 6.11 1.65
N PHE A 38 -7.83 6.30 0.72
CA PHE A 38 -8.06 6.27 -0.72
C PHE A 38 -7.53 4.99 -1.38
N ILE A 39 -6.71 4.17 -0.69
CA ILE A 39 -6.08 2.99 -1.28
C ILE A 39 -7.10 2.03 -1.91
N GLY A 40 -8.24 1.78 -1.25
CA GLY A 40 -9.30 0.95 -1.84
C GLY A 40 -9.83 1.52 -3.17
N GLU A 41 -10.09 2.82 -3.23
CA GLU A 41 -10.57 3.48 -4.45
C GLU A 41 -9.50 3.55 -5.55
N ILE A 42 -8.24 3.77 -5.19
CA ILE A 42 -7.10 3.75 -6.13
C ILE A 42 -7.00 2.37 -6.79
N ILE A 43 -7.03 1.30 -5.99
CA ILE A 43 -6.95 -0.08 -6.51
C ILE A 43 -8.17 -0.42 -7.36
N ALA A 44 -9.39 -0.12 -6.89
CA ALA A 44 -10.62 -0.34 -7.66
C ALA A 44 -10.62 0.44 -8.98
N GLY A 45 -10.11 1.68 -8.99
CA GLY A 45 -10.06 2.52 -10.18
C GLY A 45 -9.06 2.05 -11.24
N VAL A 46 -8.08 1.21 -10.88
CA VAL A 46 -7.09 0.65 -11.81
C VAL A 46 -7.46 -0.77 -12.22
N LEU A 47 -7.79 -1.64 -11.25
CA LEU A 47 -8.06 -3.05 -11.49
C LEU A 47 -9.54 -3.34 -11.83
N GLY A 48 -10.43 -2.35 -11.66
CA GLY A 48 -11.87 -2.55 -11.74
C GLY A 48 -12.41 -3.22 -10.47
N GLY A 49 -13.74 -3.36 -10.39
CA GLY A 49 -14.40 -4.08 -9.30
C GLY A 49 -14.51 -3.32 -7.96
N GLU A 50 -14.87 -4.05 -6.90
CA GLU A 50 -14.97 -3.52 -5.54
C GLU A 50 -13.71 -3.92 -4.76
N ALA A 51 -12.90 -2.93 -4.37
CA ALA A 51 -11.70 -3.15 -3.57
C ALA A 51 -11.87 -2.59 -2.15
N VAL A 52 -11.57 -3.43 -1.16
CA VAL A 52 -11.71 -3.11 0.26
C VAL A 52 -10.33 -3.02 0.89
N PHE A 53 -10.00 -1.87 1.45
CA PHE A 53 -8.82 -1.72 2.29
C PHE A 53 -8.99 -2.57 3.56
N VAL A 54 -8.02 -3.45 3.83
CA VAL A 54 -8.10 -4.42 4.94
C VAL A 54 -7.25 -3.97 6.12
N ILE A 55 -5.94 -3.81 5.91
CA ILE A 55 -5.02 -3.44 6.98
C ILE A 55 -3.77 -2.74 6.43
N PRO A 56 -3.17 -1.77 7.15
CA PRO A 56 -1.83 -1.30 6.85
C PRO A 56 -0.77 -2.28 7.36
N GLU A 57 0.45 -2.20 6.81
CA GLU A 57 1.65 -2.89 7.31
C GLU A 57 1.45 -4.41 7.48
N PHE A 58 0.89 -5.07 6.46
CA PHE A 58 0.61 -6.51 6.53
C PHE A 58 1.92 -7.31 6.58
N PRO A 59 2.11 -8.17 7.60
CA PRO A 59 3.36 -8.88 7.79
C PRO A 59 3.47 -10.07 6.84
N LEU A 60 4.61 -10.15 6.18
CA LEU A 60 5.05 -11.25 5.36
C LEU A 60 6.26 -11.86 6.07
N LYS A 61 6.14 -13.12 6.52
CA LYS A 61 7.18 -13.81 7.28
C LYS A 61 8.43 -14.05 6.41
N LYS A 62 9.62 -13.92 7.01
CA LYS A 62 10.88 -14.39 6.39
C LYS A 62 11.05 -15.89 6.63
N GLU A 63 11.64 -16.61 5.68
CA GLU A 63 11.76 -18.08 5.77
C GLU A 63 12.48 -18.56 7.03
N ASN A 64 13.61 -17.94 7.37
CA ASN A 64 14.55 -18.50 8.34
C ASN A 64 14.37 -18.06 9.80
N ASN A 65 13.41 -17.18 10.09
CA ASN A 65 13.17 -16.69 11.45
C ASN A 65 11.71 -16.24 11.64
N ASN A 66 11.40 -15.72 12.84
CA ASN A 66 10.09 -15.15 13.17
C ASN A 66 10.00 -13.64 12.86
N GLU A 67 10.90 -13.12 12.03
CA GLU A 67 10.78 -11.73 11.56
C GLU A 67 9.88 -11.66 10.33
N SER A 68 9.33 -10.48 10.09
CA SER A 68 8.60 -10.16 8.88
C SER A 68 9.21 -8.97 8.13
N ASN A 69 9.03 -8.98 6.82
CA ASN A 69 8.92 -7.73 6.07
C ASN A 69 7.43 -7.39 5.98
N ASN A 70 7.08 -6.17 5.61
CA ASN A 70 5.68 -5.79 5.47
C ASN A 70 5.39 -5.31 4.04
N SER A 71 4.16 -5.51 3.58
CA SER A 71 3.58 -4.64 2.55
C SER A 71 2.88 -3.48 3.22
N ASP A 72 2.94 -2.29 2.63
CA ASP A 72 2.38 -1.08 3.22
C ASP A 72 0.86 -1.18 3.38
N TYR A 73 0.15 -1.84 2.44
CA TYR A 73 -1.27 -2.11 2.58
C TYR A 73 -1.65 -3.51 2.08
N LEU A 74 -2.68 -4.09 2.68
CA LEU A 74 -3.41 -5.24 2.17
C LEU A 74 -4.81 -4.80 1.74
N VAL A 75 -5.19 -5.18 0.53
CA VAL A 75 -6.50 -4.86 -0.06
C VAL A 75 -7.12 -6.14 -0.59
N LEU A 76 -8.42 -6.31 -0.36
CA LEU A 76 -9.20 -7.39 -0.94
C LEU A 76 -9.93 -6.87 -2.17
N LEU A 77 -9.59 -7.37 -3.35
CA LEU A 77 -10.37 -7.16 -4.56
C LEU A 77 -11.44 -8.25 -4.65
N LYS A 78 -12.71 -7.85 -4.48
CA LYS A 78 -13.84 -8.77 -4.52
C LYS A 78 -14.16 -9.15 -5.96
N SER A 79 -14.49 -10.42 -6.15
CA SER A 79 -15.02 -10.95 -7.39
C SER A 79 -16.41 -11.54 -7.15
N SER A 80 -17.29 -11.46 -8.15
CA SER A 80 -18.67 -11.95 -8.08
C SER A 80 -18.77 -13.49 -8.06
N ASP A 81 -17.71 -14.19 -8.47
CA ASP A 81 -17.61 -15.66 -8.51
C ASP A 81 -16.88 -16.24 -7.28
N ASN A 82 -16.68 -15.45 -6.23
CA ASN A 82 -15.87 -15.78 -5.05
C ASN A 82 -14.38 -16.08 -5.34
N ALA A 83 -13.89 -15.86 -6.57
CA ALA A 83 -12.47 -15.94 -6.90
C ALA A 83 -11.76 -14.64 -6.46
N HIS A 84 -11.69 -14.42 -5.15
CA HIS A 84 -11.09 -13.23 -4.57
C HIS A 84 -9.61 -13.10 -4.94
N GLN A 85 -9.17 -11.85 -5.10
CA GLN A 85 -7.76 -11.53 -5.29
C GLN A 85 -7.28 -10.60 -4.17
N TRP A 86 -6.21 -11.01 -3.51
CA TRP A 86 -5.53 -10.22 -2.50
C TRP A 86 -4.46 -9.36 -3.14
N ILE A 87 -4.46 -8.08 -2.82
CA ILE A 87 -3.52 -7.09 -3.34
C ILE A 87 -2.59 -6.66 -2.21
N LEU A 88 -1.31 -6.95 -2.36
CA LEU A 88 -0.23 -6.40 -1.55
C LEU A 88 0.23 -5.10 -2.19
N VAL A 89 -0.10 -3.96 -1.57
CA VAL A 89 0.31 -2.65 -2.08
C VAL A 89 1.64 -2.27 -1.42
N VAL A 90 2.61 -1.88 -2.26
CA VAL A 90 3.95 -1.45 -1.86
C VAL A 90 4.12 0.01 -2.23
N LEU A 91 4.22 0.86 -1.22
CA LEU A 91 4.40 2.30 -1.37
C LEU A 91 5.90 2.62 -1.51
N LYS A 92 6.24 3.39 -2.54
CA LYS A 92 7.60 3.89 -2.75
C LYS A 92 7.53 5.35 -3.12
N THR A 93 8.24 6.21 -2.40
CA THR A 93 8.37 7.64 -2.79
C THR A 93 9.65 7.96 -3.52
N ASP A 94 10.57 6.99 -3.57
CA ASP A 94 11.81 7.09 -4.33
C ASP A 94 12.13 5.74 -5.00
N HIS A 95 12.27 5.75 -6.32
CA HIS A 95 12.70 4.60 -7.11
C HIS A 95 14.05 4.01 -6.63
N SER A 96 14.94 4.83 -6.04
CA SER A 96 16.24 4.38 -5.52
C SER A 96 16.07 3.31 -4.43
N SER A 97 14.96 3.37 -3.68
CA SER A 97 14.65 2.48 -2.56
C SER A 97 14.15 1.09 -2.98
N ILE A 98 13.87 0.88 -4.28
CA ILE A 98 13.46 -0.41 -4.83
C ILE A 98 14.71 -1.29 -5.04
N LYS A 99 14.73 -2.45 -4.39
CA LYS A 99 15.85 -3.39 -4.37
C LYS A 99 15.45 -4.73 -4.98
N ALA A 100 16.35 -5.34 -5.77
CA ALA A 100 16.09 -6.63 -6.41
C ALA A 100 15.73 -7.78 -5.43
N ALA A 101 16.32 -7.77 -4.22
CA ALA A 101 15.97 -8.74 -3.19
C ALA A 101 14.50 -8.62 -2.72
N GLN A 102 13.96 -7.39 -2.69
CA GLN A 102 12.55 -7.13 -2.34
C GLN A 102 11.61 -7.61 -3.46
N LEU A 103 12.00 -7.45 -4.72
CA LEU A 103 11.23 -7.98 -5.87
C LEU A 103 11.11 -9.51 -5.79
N LYS A 104 12.23 -10.22 -5.59
CA LYS A 104 12.20 -11.69 -5.43
C LYS A 104 11.28 -12.12 -4.29
N TYR A 105 11.32 -11.39 -3.19
CA TYR A 105 10.48 -11.67 -2.03
C TYR A 105 8.97 -11.59 -2.35
N TYR A 106 8.53 -10.51 -3.02
CA TYR A 106 7.14 -10.37 -3.42
C TYR A 106 6.74 -11.33 -4.54
N GLN A 107 7.64 -11.70 -5.45
CA GLN A 107 7.38 -12.76 -6.43
C GLN A 107 7.07 -14.09 -5.75
N THR A 108 7.80 -14.44 -4.68
CA THR A 108 7.50 -15.62 -3.86
C THR A 108 6.12 -15.49 -3.22
N ALA A 109 5.80 -14.35 -2.60
CA ALA A 109 4.50 -14.12 -1.97
C ALA A 109 3.32 -14.26 -2.96
N GLN A 110 3.46 -13.79 -4.22
CA GLN A 110 2.44 -13.99 -5.25
C GLN A 110 2.21 -15.47 -5.58
N LYS A 111 3.29 -16.26 -5.64
CA LYS A 111 3.23 -17.69 -5.98
C LYS A 111 2.63 -18.54 -4.86
N GLU A 112 2.84 -18.16 -3.62
CA GLU A 112 2.32 -18.88 -2.44
C GLU A 112 0.81 -18.72 -2.28
N GLY A 113 0.24 -17.59 -2.72
CA GLY A 113 -1.18 -17.29 -2.53
C GLY A 113 -1.52 -16.93 -1.08
N PHE A 114 -2.74 -16.45 -0.86
CA PHE A 114 -3.05 -15.79 0.42
C PHE A 114 -3.19 -16.77 1.59
N ALA A 115 -3.62 -18.02 1.35
CA ALA A 115 -3.72 -19.03 2.39
C ALA A 115 -2.39 -19.29 3.09
N THR A 116 -1.33 -19.50 2.31
CA THR A 116 0.01 -19.69 2.85
C THR A 116 0.53 -18.44 3.55
N LEU A 117 0.27 -17.25 3.01
CA LEU A 117 0.66 -15.99 3.68
C LEU A 117 -0.06 -15.83 5.03
N TYR A 118 -1.36 -16.11 5.08
CA TYR A 118 -2.15 -16.06 6.30
C TYR A 118 -1.62 -17.02 7.37
N GLU A 119 -1.33 -18.28 7.01
CA GLU A 119 -0.71 -19.25 7.93
C GLU A 119 0.64 -18.77 8.46
N LYS A 120 1.49 -18.21 7.59
CA LYS A 120 2.77 -17.61 7.99
C LYS A 120 2.59 -16.47 8.99
N THR A 121 1.50 -15.69 8.92
CA THR A 121 1.22 -14.65 9.94
C THR A 121 0.92 -15.22 11.33
N GLN A 122 0.35 -16.43 11.41
CA GLN A 122 0.13 -17.13 12.69
C GLN A 122 1.45 -17.59 13.30
N GLN A 123 2.38 -18.05 12.47
CA GLN A 123 3.68 -18.54 12.93
C GLN A 123 4.51 -17.43 13.58
N ILE A 124 4.45 -16.19 13.07
CA ILE A 124 5.10 -15.03 13.69
C ILE A 124 4.59 -14.80 15.12
N ALA A 125 3.30 -15.04 15.36
CA ALA A 125 2.64 -14.79 16.64
C ALA A 125 3.09 -15.73 17.78
N THR A 126 3.81 -16.82 17.48
CA THR A 126 4.23 -17.83 18.46
C THR A 126 5.38 -17.38 19.39
N SER A 127 5.99 -16.21 19.16
CA SER A 127 7.00 -15.66 20.06
C SER A 127 6.36 -15.02 21.30
N LYS A 128 6.88 -15.29 22.51
CA LYS A 128 6.29 -14.92 23.82
C LYS A 128 5.91 -13.43 24.00
N ASN A 129 6.45 -12.52 23.19
CA ASN A 129 6.21 -11.07 23.24
C ASN A 129 5.27 -10.54 22.14
N ALA A 130 4.80 -11.39 21.21
CA ALA A 130 4.03 -11.00 20.02
C ALA A 130 2.50 -10.92 20.23
N ASN A 131 1.99 -11.27 21.41
CA ASN A 131 0.60 -11.71 21.55
C ASN A 131 -0.49 -10.64 21.31
N ARG A 132 -0.33 -9.36 21.70
CA ARG A 132 -1.44 -8.39 21.56
C ARG A 132 -1.64 -7.91 20.12
N LYS A 133 -0.58 -7.42 19.49
CA LYS A 133 -0.65 -6.86 18.12
C LYS A 133 -1.02 -7.92 17.09
N HIS A 134 -0.46 -9.13 17.22
CA HIS A 134 -0.85 -10.24 16.35
C HIS A 134 -2.30 -10.67 16.56
N ARG A 135 -2.80 -10.72 17.80
CA ARG A 135 -4.24 -10.98 18.03
C ARG A 135 -5.12 -9.92 17.39
N THR A 136 -4.73 -8.65 17.42
CA THR A 136 -5.45 -7.58 16.72
C THR A 136 -5.45 -7.79 15.20
N LEU A 137 -4.29 -8.11 14.60
CA LEU A 137 -4.20 -8.48 13.19
C LEU A 137 -5.14 -9.65 12.86
N GLN A 138 -5.10 -10.73 13.66
CA GLN A 138 -5.91 -11.91 13.40
C GLN A 138 -7.41 -11.63 13.50
N SER A 139 -7.84 -10.89 14.51
CA SER A 139 -9.23 -10.48 14.67
C SER A 139 -9.72 -9.60 13.51
N GLN A 140 -8.85 -8.74 12.97
CA GLN A 140 -9.18 -7.95 11.77
C GLN A 140 -9.30 -8.83 10.53
N LEU A 141 -8.39 -9.80 10.34
CA LEU A 141 -8.41 -10.70 9.19
C LEU A 141 -9.55 -11.73 9.24
N GLU A 142 -10.04 -12.09 10.43
CA GLU A 142 -11.01 -13.17 10.67
C GLU A 142 -12.23 -13.12 9.75
N HIS A 143 -12.74 -11.91 9.47
CA HIS A 143 -13.95 -11.67 8.69
C HIS A 143 -13.76 -11.74 7.16
N TYR A 144 -12.53 -11.94 6.69
CA TYR A 144 -12.20 -12.00 5.27
C TYR A 144 -11.92 -13.43 4.79
N PRO A 145 -12.00 -13.70 3.47
CA PRO A 145 -11.55 -14.98 2.91
C PRO A 145 -10.11 -15.30 3.33
N LYS A 146 -9.77 -16.59 3.47
CA LYS A 146 -8.41 -17.02 3.83
C LYS A 146 -7.66 -17.62 2.65
N ASP A 147 -8.26 -17.59 1.49
CA ASP A 147 -7.76 -18.09 0.23
C ASP A 147 -7.80 -16.98 -0.84
N GLY A 148 -7.39 -17.33 -2.05
CA GLY A 148 -7.34 -16.41 -3.18
C GLY A 148 -5.92 -16.17 -3.69
N SER A 149 -5.86 -15.73 -4.95
CA SER A 149 -4.59 -15.36 -5.60
C SER A 149 -4.03 -14.09 -4.96
N VAL A 150 -2.71 -13.94 -5.00
CA VAL A 150 -2.02 -12.73 -4.52
C VAL A 150 -1.42 -12.01 -5.71
N ARG A 151 -1.69 -10.70 -5.80
CA ARG A 151 -1.05 -9.78 -6.73
C ARG A 151 -0.37 -8.67 -5.93
N VAL A 152 0.78 -8.24 -6.40
CA VAL A 152 1.56 -7.17 -5.79
C VAL A 152 1.49 -5.95 -6.71
N VAL A 153 1.16 -4.82 -6.10
CA VAL A 153 0.98 -3.53 -6.76
C VAL A 153 1.94 -2.54 -6.14
N TYR A 154 2.80 -1.93 -6.95
CA TYR A 154 3.60 -0.79 -6.53
C TYR A 154 2.80 0.48 -6.73
N LEU A 155 2.78 1.35 -5.71
CA LEU A 155 2.36 2.74 -5.81
C LEU A 155 3.61 3.60 -5.69
N ALA A 156 4.09 4.13 -6.81
CA ALA A 156 5.43 4.76 -6.88
C ALA A 156 5.54 5.83 -7.97
N PRO A 157 6.64 6.61 -8.06
CA PRO A 157 6.83 7.57 -9.15
C PRO A 157 7.05 6.85 -10.49
N GLU A 158 6.83 7.54 -11.61
CA GLU A 158 7.02 7.00 -12.96
C GLU A 158 8.41 6.36 -13.18
N LYS A 159 9.47 6.95 -12.63
CA LYS A 159 10.85 6.41 -12.70
C LYS A 159 11.00 5.00 -12.09
N ALA A 160 10.07 4.57 -11.24
CA ALA A 160 10.09 3.21 -10.70
C ALA A 160 9.88 2.12 -11.77
N ARG A 161 9.30 2.45 -12.94
CA ARG A 161 9.14 1.51 -14.07
C ARG A 161 10.46 0.89 -14.52
N GLU A 162 11.57 1.62 -14.39
CA GLU A 162 12.91 1.13 -14.78
C GLU A 162 13.38 -0.06 -13.93
N LYS A 163 12.81 -0.25 -12.73
CA LYS A 163 13.23 -1.28 -11.78
C LYS A 163 12.18 -2.36 -11.54
N ILE A 164 10.92 -2.06 -11.78
CA ILE A 164 9.81 -2.98 -11.54
C ILE A 164 9.60 -3.82 -12.79
N ASP A 165 9.75 -5.13 -12.67
CA ASP A 165 9.52 -6.05 -13.77
C ASP A 165 8.01 -6.31 -14.02
N ASN A 166 7.71 -6.93 -15.17
CA ASN A 166 6.33 -7.18 -15.62
C ASN A 166 5.53 -8.16 -14.75
N ASN A 167 6.12 -8.79 -13.72
CA ASN A 167 5.36 -9.63 -12.78
C ASN A 167 4.56 -8.80 -11.78
N PHE A 168 4.80 -7.49 -11.74
CA PHE A 168 4.16 -6.54 -10.84
C PHE A 168 3.38 -5.51 -11.62
N LEU A 169 2.29 -5.04 -11.03
CA LEU A 169 1.62 -3.84 -11.52
C LEU A 169 2.26 -2.63 -10.85
N LEU A 170 2.65 -1.63 -11.65
CA LEU A 170 2.95 -0.29 -11.13
C LEU A 170 1.76 0.63 -11.42
N ILE A 171 1.28 1.29 -10.37
CA ILE A 171 0.40 2.45 -10.42
C ILE A 171 1.25 3.66 -10.06
N THR A 172 1.27 4.67 -10.92
CA THR A 172 2.01 5.90 -10.60
C THR A 172 1.20 6.83 -9.72
N PHE A 173 1.85 7.73 -8.98
CA PHE A 173 1.12 8.74 -8.21
C PHE A 173 0.27 9.63 -9.11
N ARG A 174 0.75 9.93 -10.33
CA ARG A 174 -0.03 10.62 -11.37
C ARG A 174 -1.29 9.84 -11.72
N GLU A 175 -1.15 8.56 -12.03
CA GLU A 175 -2.30 7.69 -12.36
C GLU A 175 -3.28 7.61 -11.19
N ALA A 176 -2.79 7.34 -9.97
CA ALA A 176 -3.61 7.23 -8.77
C ALA A 176 -4.40 8.52 -8.48
N CYS A 177 -3.73 9.67 -8.53
CA CYS A 177 -4.34 10.96 -8.17
C CYS A 177 -5.19 11.58 -9.28
N SER A 178 -5.03 11.16 -10.54
CA SER A 178 -5.90 11.59 -11.64
C SER A 178 -7.34 11.08 -11.53
N ARG A 179 -7.57 10.04 -10.72
CA ARG A 179 -8.88 9.43 -10.53
C ARG A 179 -9.62 10.11 -9.39
N PRO A 180 -10.90 10.50 -9.55
CA PRO A 180 -11.65 11.14 -8.48
C PRO A 180 -11.98 10.14 -7.36
N SER A 181 -11.95 10.62 -6.12
CA SER A 181 -12.50 9.85 -5.00
C SER A 181 -14.03 9.92 -5.00
N LYS A 182 -14.69 8.79 -4.75
CA LYS A 182 -16.17 8.74 -4.61
C LYS A 182 -16.59 9.09 -3.20
N LYS A 183 -15.88 8.58 -2.19
CA LYS A 183 -16.22 8.76 -0.78
C LYS A 183 -15.80 10.12 -0.22
N HIS A 184 -14.65 10.63 -0.65
CA HIS A 184 -14.03 11.85 -0.11
C HIS A 184 -13.67 12.80 -1.25
N HIS A 185 -14.64 13.10 -2.13
CA HIS A 185 -14.44 13.85 -3.36
C HIS A 185 -13.73 15.20 -3.16
N GLU A 186 -14.27 16.07 -2.29
CA GLU A 186 -13.72 17.41 -2.07
C GLU A 186 -12.30 17.37 -1.50
N VAL A 187 -12.05 16.46 -0.54
CA VAL A 187 -10.72 16.27 0.05
C VAL A 187 -9.73 15.81 -1.01
N TRP A 188 -10.11 14.83 -1.83
CA TRP A 188 -9.22 14.32 -2.88
C TRP A 188 -8.98 15.32 -4.00
N GLN A 189 -9.99 16.14 -4.33
CA GLN A 189 -9.84 17.20 -5.31
C GLN A 189 -8.79 18.23 -4.89
N ALA A 190 -8.69 18.53 -3.60
CA ALA A 190 -7.66 19.41 -3.05
C ALA A 190 -6.30 18.70 -2.88
N LEU A 191 -6.30 17.46 -2.39
CA LEU A 191 -5.10 16.72 -1.97
C LEU A 191 -4.39 16.01 -3.13
N GLY A 192 -5.15 15.33 -4.00
CA GLY A 192 -4.62 14.43 -5.04
C GLY A 192 -3.65 15.11 -6.00
N PRO A 193 -4.01 16.24 -6.65
CA PRO A 193 -3.11 16.93 -7.57
C PRO A 193 -1.78 17.35 -6.93
N GLU A 194 -1.84 17.87 -5.69
CA GLU A 194 -0.66 18.30 -4.93
C GLU A 194 0.23 17.10 -4.52
N LEU A 195 -0.38 15.98 -4.10
CA LEU A 195 0.34 14.74 -3.83
C LEU A 195 1.06 14.22 -5.07
N ALA A 196 0.39 14.18 -6.23
CA ALA A 196 1.01 13.75 -7.47
C ALA A 196 2.20 14.64 -7.84
N GLN A 197 2.04 15.97 -7.72
CA GLN A 197 3.13 16.90 -8.02
C GLN A 197 4.32 16.75 -7.06
N MET A 198 4.07 16.49 -5.78
CA MET A 198 5.12 16.24 -4.79
C MET A 198 5.86 14.92 -5.03
N LEU A 199 5.13 13.87 -5.41
CA LEU A 199 5.64 12.51 -5.43
C LEU A 199 6.17 12.04 -6.80
N GLU A 200 5.77 12.67 -7.90
CA GLU A 200 6.29 12.35 -9.24
C GLU A 200 7.59 13.09 -9.59
N GLY A 201 7.86 14.23 -8.94
CA GLY A 201 9.07 15.03 -9.16
C GLY A 201 10.28 14.49 -8.43
#